data_AF-A0AAE9F8Y1-F1
#
_entry.id   AF-A0AAE9F8Y1-F1
#
_cell.length_a   1.000
_cell.length_b   1.000
_cell.length_c   1.000
_cell.angle_alpha   90.00
_cell.angle_beta   90.00
_cell.angle_gamma   90.00
#
_symmetry.space_group_name_H-M   'P 1'
#
loop_
_entity.id
_entity.type
_entity.pdbx_description
1 polymer ?
#
loop_
_entity_poly.entity_id
_entity_poly.type
_entity_poly.pdbx_seq_one_letter_code
_entity_poly.pdbx_strand_id
1 'polypeptide(L)'
;MVPEKKEELLAAGLSSEAADGIIKITEEAEAKGARMGPPKNGFDFLGRLGTLLTDLETFIKTKSKQDQEAYKKVMEKKKAEWEAAAKK
;
A
#
# COMPACT_ATOMS: atom_id res chain seq x y z
N MET A 1 -6.05 -3.02 13.62
CA MET A 1 -6.56 -3.93 12.56
C MET A 1 -5.45 -4.33 11.57
N VAL A 2 -4.30 -4.77 12.09
CA VAL A 2 -3.21 -5.37 11.31
C VAL A 2 -3.55 -6.77 10.74
N PRO A 3 -4.30 -7.65 11.44
CA PRO A 3 -4.50 -9.02 10.94
C PRO A 3 -5.33 -9.07 9.65
N GLU A 4 -6.38 -8.25 9.55
CA GLU A 4 -7.25 -8.23 8.36
C GLU A 4 -6.49 -7.84 7.09
N LYS A 5 -5.58 -6.84 7.18
CA LYS A 5 -4.77 -6.41 6.03
C LYS A 5 -3.77 -7.48 5.61
N LYS A 6 -3.28 -8.29 6.55
CA LYS A 6 -2.39 -9.41 6.24
C LYS A 6 -3.13 -10.53 5.53
N GLU A 7 -4.32 -10.89 6.02
CA GLU A 7 -5.15 -11.92 5.42
C GLU A 7 -5.55 -11.57 3.98
N GLU A 8 -5.90 -10.31 3.71
CA GLU A 8 -6.19 -9.86 2.34
C GLU A 8 -4.98 -9.99 1.40
N LEU A 9 -3.78 -9.66 1.87
CA LEU A 9 -2.56 -9.78 1.07
C LEU A 9 -2.19 -11.25 0.81
N LEU A 10 -2.33 -12.10 1.82
CA LEU A 10 -2.12 -13.55 1.69
C LEU A 10 -3.14 -14.17 0.73
N ALA A 11 -4.42 -13.81 0.86
CA ALA A 11 -5.49 -14.27 -0.03
C ALA A 11 -5.29 -13.81 -1.48
N ALA A 12 -4.64 -12.67 -1.69
CA ALA A 12 -4.24 -12.21 -3.01
C ALA A 12 -3.02 -12.93 -3.60
N GLY A 13 -2.39 -13.85 -2.84
CA GLY A 13 -1.29 -14.69 -3.29
C GLY A 13 0.10 -14.17 -2.92
N LEU A 14 0.20 -13.12 -2.09
CA LEU A 14 1.49 -12.72 -1.54
C LEU A 14 1.95 -13.71 -0.47
N SER A 15 3.27 -13.91 -0.41
CA SER A 15 3.92 -14.59 0.71
C SER A 15 3.74 -13.81 2.01
N SER A 16 3.84 -14.50 3.15
CA SER A 16 3.78 -13.82 4.46
C SER A 16 4.86 -12.76 4.58
N GLU A 17 6.08 -13.02 4.12
CA GLU A 17 7.16 -12.05 4.20
C GLU A 17 6.87 -10.78 3.38
N ALA A 18 6.33 -10.92 2.17
CA ALA A 18 5.92 -9.76 1.37
C ALA A 18 4.75 -9.01 2.00
N ALA A 19 3.76 -9.74 2.53
CA ALA A 19 2.62 -9.14 3.24
C ALA A 19 3.07 -8.35 4.48
N ASP A 20 3.92 -8.94 5.32
CA ASP A 20 4.48 -8.31 6.52
C ASP A 20 5.28 -7.04 6.17
N GLY A 21 6.09 -7.08 5.11
CA GLY A 21 6.85 -5.91 4.66
C GLY A 21 5.97 -4.79 4.09
N ILE A 22 4.92 -5.11 3.33
CA ILE A 22 3.95 -4.13 2.85
C ILE A 22 3.24 -3.45 4.01
N ILE A 23 2.80 -4.23 5.00
CA ILE A 23 2.14 -3.71 6.20
C ILE A 23 3.07 -2.74 6.90
N LYS A 24 4.32 -3.15 7.15
CA LYS A 24 5.31 -2.31 7.83
C LYS A 24 5.55 -0.99 7.09
N ILE A 25 5.74 -1.00 5.77
CA ILE A 25 5.93 0.23 4.97
C ILE A 25 4.70 1.14 5.07
N THR A 26 3.50 0.55 5.04
CA THR A 26 2.25 1.30 5.17
C THR A 26 2.11 1.93 6.56
N GLU A 27 2.45 1.20 7.62
CA GLU A 27 2.44 1.69 9.00
C GLU A 27 3.48 2.79 9.21
N GLU A 28 4.68 2.66 8.64
CA GLU A 28 5.71 3.69 8.69
C GLU A 28 5.26 4.98 8.00
N ALA A 29 4.60 4.87 6.84
CA ALA A 29 4.01 6.01 6.15
C ALA A 29 2.87 6.66 6.94
N GLU A 30 2.01 5.87 7.57
CA GLU A 30 0.93 6.36 8.43
C GLU A 30 1.48 7.07 9.67
N ALA A 31 2.46 6.49 10.36
CA ALA A 31 3.15 7.10 11.50
C ALA A 31 3.86 8.40 11.11
N LYS A 32 4.49 8.44 9.93
CA LYS A 32 5.10 9.65 9.37
C LYS A 32 4.03 10.71 9.09
N GLY A 33 2.89 10.30 8.53
CA GLY A 33 1.72 11.17 8.30
C GLY A 33 1.15 11.74 9.59
N ALA A 34 0.98 10.92 10.62
CA ALA A 34 0.49 11.34 11.94
C ALA A 34 1.40 12.40 12.59
N ARG A 35 2.73 12.25 12.45
CA ARG A 35 3.71 13.25 12.92
C ARG A 35 3.66 14.56 12.14
N MET A 36 3.38 14.50 10.84
CA MET A 36 3.27 15.69 9.99
C MET A 36 1.92 16.40 10.09
N GLY A 37 0.93 15.78 10.73
CA GLY A 37 -0.45 16.24 10.71
C GLY A 37 -1.15 15.97 9.36
N PRO A 38 -2.44 16.34 9.24
CA PRO A 38 -3.21 16.11 8.03
C PRO A 38 -2.58 16.80 6.80
N PRO A 39 -2.84 16.30 5.58
CA PRO A 39 -2.33 16.92 4.38
C PRO A 39 -2.82 18.37 4.26
N LYS A 40 -1.93 19.29 3.88
CA LYS A 40 -2.27 20.73 3.78
C LYS A 40 -3.19 21.04 2.61
N ASN A 41 -3.11 20.25 1.55
CA ASN A 41 -3.92 20.35 0.34
C ASN A 41 -3.85 19.02 -0.43
N GLY A 42 -4.58 18.93 -1.55
CA GLY A 42 -4.60 17.74 -2.40
C GLY A 42 -3.23 17.36 -2.97
N PHE A 43 -2.36 18.33 -3.28
CA PHE A 43 -1.01 18.05 -3.77
C PHE A 43 -0.10 17.42 -2.71
N ASP A 44 -0.18 17.90 -1.47
CA ASP A 44 0.54 17.32 -0.33
C ASP A 44 0.06 15.88 -0.05
N PHE A 45 -1.24 15.64 -0.15
CA PHE A 45 -1.79 14.27 -0.06
C PHE A 45 -1.26 13.37 -1.18
N LEU A 46 -1.32 13.82 -2.43
CA LEU A 46 -0.83 13.06 -3.59
C LEU A 46 0.69 12.81 -3.52
N GLY A 47 1.47 13.77 -3.02
CA GLY A 47 2.92 13.60 -2.82
C GLY A 47 3.25 12.54 -1.76
N ARG A 48 2.52 12.56 -0.63
CA ARG A 48 2.66 11.54 0.43
C ARG A 48 2.24 10.15 -0.08
N LEU A 49 1.12 10.07 -0.79
CA LEU A 49 0.64 8.84 -1.41
C LEU A 49 1.65 8.31 -2.46
N GLY A 50 2.16 9.19 -3.32
CA GLY A 50 3.16 8.82 -4.34
C GLY A 50 4.45 8.27 -3.74
N THR A 51 4.88 8.83 -2.60
CA THR A 51 6.03 8.30 -1.83
C THR A 51 5.75 6.89 -1.34
N LEU A 52 4.61 6.66 -0.68
CA LEU A 52 4.21 5.34 -0.20
C LEU A 52 4.15 4.31 -1.35
N LEU A 53 3.55 4.68 -2.48
CA LEU A 53 3.47 3.79 -3.64
C LEU A 53 4.86 3.44 -4.20
N THR A 54 5.77 4.41 -4.21
CA THR A 54 7.16 4.22 -4.66
C THR A 54 7.92 3.30 -3.71
N ASP A 55 7.77 3.47 -2.40
CA ASP A 55 8.42 2.63 -1.39
C ASP A 55 7.92 1.18 -1.48
N LEU A 56 6.61 0.99 -1.63
CA LEU A 56 6.01 -0.33 -1.81
C LEU A 56 6.44 -0.98 -3.14
N GLU A 57 6.48 -0.23 -4.24
CA GLU A 57 6.94 -0.74 -5.54
C GLU A 57 8.43 -1.11 -5.51
N THR A 58 9.25 -0.32 -4.83
CA THR A 58 10.67 -0.62 -4.63
C THR A 58 10.85 -1.88 -3.81
N PHE A 59 10.10 -2.02 -2.72
CA PHE A 59 10.11 -3.21 -1.88
C PHE A 59 9.69 -4.46 -2.66
N ILE A 60 8.56 -4.42 -3.37
CA ILE A 60 8.03 -5.62 -4.04
C ILE A 60 8.94 -6.10 -5.16
N LYS A 61 9.66 -5.18 -5.85
CA LYS A 61 10.66 -5.55 -6.87
C LYS A 61 11.79 -6.43 -6.32
N THR A 62 12.04 -6.39 -5.02
CA THR A 62 13.02 -7.27 -4.36
C THR A 62 12.47 -8.66 -4.02
N LYS A 63 11.15 -8.85 -4.11
CA LYS A 63 10.47 -10.12 -3.79
C LYS A 63 10.35 -11.01 -5.02
N SER A 64 9.81 -12.21 -4.82
CA SER A 64 9.64 -13.19 -5.88
C SER A 64 8.73 -12.66 -7.00
N LYS A 65 8.83 -13.22 -8.21
CA LYS A 65 7.93 -12.87 -9.32
C LYS A 65 6.45 -13.07 -8.95
N GLN A 66 6.15 -14.13 -8.19
CA GLN A 66 4.80 -14.40 -7.71
C GLN A 66 4.30 -13.26 -6.81
N ASP A 67 5.12 -12.79 -5.87
CA ASP A 67 4.75 -11.67 -4.99
C ASP A 67 4.55 -10.38 -5.78
N GLN A 68 5.40 -10.12 -6.79
CA GLN A 68 5.27 -8.96 -7.66
C GLN A 68 3.95 -8.98 -8.45
N GLU A 69 3.56 -10.13 -9.01
CA GLU A 69 2.30 -10.28 -9.74
C GLU A 69 1.09 -10.19 -8.81
N ALA A 70 1.14 -10.82 -7.63
CA ALA A 70 0.09 -10.75 -6.62
C ALA A 70 -0.10 -9.31 -6.13
N TYR A 71 0.98 -8.61 -5.82
CA TYR A 71 0.93 -7.21 -5.41
C TYR A 71 0.34 -6.31 -6.50
N LYS A 72 0.70 -6.53 -7.76
CA LYS A 72 0.13 -5.76 -8.88
C LYS A 72 -1.40 -5.92 -8.93
N LYS A 73 -1.92 -7.14 -8.77
CA LYS A 73 -3.37 -7.39 -8.70
C LYS A 73 -4.03 -6.70 -7.51
N VAL A 74 -3.40 -6.72 -6.33
CA VAL A 74 -3.88 -5.98 -5.15
C VAL A 74 -3.95 -4.48 -5.44
N MET A 75 -2.91 -3.93 -6.06
CA MET A 75 -2.85 -2.51 -6.39
C MET A 75 -3.90 -2.11 -7.43
N GLU A 76 -4.15 -2.93 -8.44
CA GLU A 76 -5.22 -2.70 -9.41
C GLU A 76 -6.60 -2.71 -8.75
N LYS A 77 -6.87 -3.67 -7.87
CA LYS A 77 -8.13 -3.72 -7.09
C LYS A 77 -8.29 -2.47 -6.22
N LYS A 78 -7.26 -2.11 -5.44
CA LYS A 78 -7.30 -0.91 -4.58
C LYS A 78 -7.46 0.38 -5.38
N LYS A 79 -6.81 0.49 -6.54
CA LYS A 79 -6.98 1.63 -7.43
C LYS A 79 -8.42 1.76 -7.91
N ALA A 80 -9.05 0.64 -8.32
CA ALA A 80 -10.45 0.64 -8.72
C ALA A 80 -11.39 1.03 -7.56
N GLU A 81 -11.12 0.56 -6.34
CA GLU A 81 -11.87 0.94 -5.14
C GLU A 81 -11.73 2.45 -4.83
N TRP A 82 -10.52 3.01 -4.97
CA TRP A 82 -10.30 4.45 -4.80
C TRP A 82 -10.95 5.29 -5.89
N GLU A 83 -10.88 4.87 -7.16
CA GLU A 83 -11.58 5.55 -8.25
C GLU A 83 -13.10 5.51 -8.06
N ALA A 84 -13.64 4.39 -7.57
CA ALA A 84 -15.06 4.26 -7.22
C ALA A 84 -15.45 5.14 -6.02
N ALA A 85 -14.58 5.23 -5.00
CA ALA A 85 -14.79 6.08 -3.83
C ALA A 85 -14.65 7.57 -4.15
N ALA A 86 -13.77 7.96 -5.08
CA ALA A 86 -13.59 9.35 -5.52
C ALA A 86 -14.73 9.87 -6.42
N LYS A 87 -15.56 8.97 -6.96
CA LYS A 87 -16.77 9.29 -7.74
C LYS A 87 -18.04 9.42 -6.90
N LYS A 88 -17.98 9.12 -5.60
CA LYS A 88 -19.06 9.36 -4.63
C LYS A 88 -18.84 10.66 -3.89
#